data_AF-A0A3D5FGB5-F1
#
_entry.id   AF-A0A3D5FGB5-F1
#
_cell.length_a   1.000
_cell.length_b   1.000
_cell.length_c   1.000
_cell.angle_alpha   90.00
_cell.angle_beta   90.00
_cell.angle_gamma   90.00
#
_symmetry.space_group_name_H-M   'P 1'
#
loop_
_entity.id
_entity.type
_entity.pdbx_description
1 polymer ?
#
loop_
_entity_poly.entity_id
_entity_poly.type
_entity_poly.pdbx_seq_one_letter_code
_entity_poly.pdbx_strand_id
1 'polypeptide(L)'
;VPSQHHPAHTGIPPFAPGAVERSLDARIALYRKTVDDLVVDITDPARLSGAEHRALLERVARTNMAIYRCQQPARVKRPAVLALA
;
A
#
# COMPACT_ATOMS: atom_id res chain seq x y z
N VAL A 1 -20.23 48.87 -17.93
CA VAL A 1 -20.19 47.41 -17.72
C VAL A 1 -18.89 47.11 -16.99
N PRO A 2 -18.91 46.52 -15.77
CA PRO A 2 -17.67 46.32 -15.03
C PRO A 2 -16.95 45.08 -15.57
N SER A 3 -15.69 45.28 -15.99
CA SER A 3 -14.79 44.23 -16.46
C SER A 3 -14.50 43.25 -15.32
N GLN A 4 -15.06 42.05 -15.42
CA GLN A 4 -14.75 40.97 -14.50
C GLN A 4 -13.33 40.47 -14.79
N HIS A 5 -12.41 40.71 -13.85
CA HIS A 5 -11.08 40.11 -13.86
C HIS A 5 -11.22 38.65 -13.38
N HIS A 6 -11.25 37.70 -14.29
CA HIS A 6 -11.19 36.28 -13.96
C HIS A 6 -9.84 35.99 -13.27
N PRO A 7 -9.80 35.34 -12.10
CA PRO A 7 -8.53 34.92 -11.52
C PRO A 7 -7.88 33.92 -12.47
N ALA A 8 -6.62 34.16 -12.82
CA ALA A 8 -5.83 33.26 -13.64
C ALA A 8 -5.91 31.85 -13.03
N HIS A 9 -6.46 30.89 -13.78
CA HIS A 9 -6.37 29.49 -13.40
C HIS A 9 -4.89 29.16 -13.31
N THR A 10 -4.36 29.04 -12.09
CA THR A 10 -3.02 28.52 -11.84
C THR A 10 -2.99 27.13 -12.44
N GLY A 11 -2.44 27.00 -13.64
CA GLY A 11 -2.29 25.72 -14.30
C GLY A 11 -1.54 24.78 -13.37
N ILE A 12 -2.04 23.57 -13.21
CA ILE A 12 -1.29 22.51 -12.54
C ILE A 12 0.08 22.48 -13.23
N PRO A 13 1.19 22.65 -12.50
CA PRO A 13 2.51 22.69 -13.13
C PRO A 13 2.73 21.39 -13.91
N PRO A 14 3.32 21.45 -15.11
CA PRO A 14 3.61 20.25 -15.87
C PRO A 14 4.48 19.32 -15.03
N PHE A 15 4.12 18.04 -15.02
CA PHE A 15 4.90 17.03 -14.32
C PHE A 15 6.32 17.01 -14.89
N ALA A 16 7.33 17.11 -14.01
CA ALA A 16 8.71 17.19 -14.44
C ALA A 16 9.10 15.95 -15.28
N PRO A 17 9.81 16.11 -16.40
CA PRO A 17 10.27 14.97 -17.19
C PRO A 17 11.04 13.96 -16.31
N GLY A 18 10.72 12.68 -16.47
CA GLY A 18 11.38 11.60 -15.73
C GLY A 18 10.93 11.44 -14.26
N ALA A 19 9.95 12.21 -13.76
CA ALA A 19 9.58 12.13 -12.36
C ALA A 19 8.81 10.84 -11.99
N VAL A 20 8.18 10.16 -12.97
CA VAL A 20 7.52 8.86 -12.74
C VAL A 20 8.61 7.80 -12.57
N GLU A 21 9.60 7.81 -13.45
CA GLU A 21 10.74 6.91 -13.47
C GLU A 21 11.55 7.04 -12.18
N ARG A 22 11.87 8.28 -11.75
CA ARG A 22 12.55 8.51 -10.46
C ARG A 22 11.75 8.03 -9.25
N SER A 23 10.43 8.24 -9.26
CA SER A 23 9.55 7.75 -8.21
C SER A 23 9.47 6.23 -8.19
N LEU A 24 9.42 5.61 -9.38
CA LEU A 24 9.42 4.17 -9.55
C LEU A 24 10.75 3.56 -9.09
N ASP A 25 11.89 4.10 -9.51
CA ASP A 25 13.23 3.65 -9.11
C ASP A 25 13.43 3.76 -7.60
N ALA A 26 13.00 4.87 -6.99
CA ALA A 26 13.04 5.04 -5.54
C ALA A 26 12.16 4.00 -4.82
N ARG A 27 10.98 3.69 -5.37
CA ARG A 27 10.09 2.65 -4.84
C ARG A 27 10.69 1.26 -5.03
N ILE A 28 11.25 0.95 -6.20
CA ILE A 28 11.94 -0.32 -6.51
C ILE A 28 13.12 -0.53 -5.55
N ALA A 29 13.90 0.52 -5.28
CA ALA A 29 15.02 0.46 -4.35
C ALA A 29 14.59 0.16 -2.90
N LEU A 30 13.33 0.48 -2.53
CA LEU A 30 12.73 0.15 -1.24
C LEU A 30 12.15 -1.27 -1.16
N TYR A 31 12.01 -1.98 -2.29
CA TYR A 31 11.61 -3.39 -2.23
C TYR A 31 12.66 -4.16 -1.46
N ARG A 32 12.20 -4.90 -0.45
CA ARG A 32 13.09 -5.71 0.37
C ARG A 32 13.66 -6.85 -0.43
N LYS A 33 14.94 -7.12 -0.18
CA LYS A 33 15.72 -8.14 -0.89
C LYS A 33 15.32 -9.57 -0.50
N THR A 34 14.56 -9.73 0.57
CA THR A 34 14.15 -11.03 1.11
C THR A 34 12.64 -11.12 1.26
N VAL A 35 12.10 -12.34 1.17
CA VAL A 35 10.67 -12.59 1.30
C VAL A 35 10.21 -12.47 2.76
N ASP A 36 11.05 -12.83 3.73
CA ASP A 36 10.75 -12.72 5.18
C ASP A 36 10.39 -11.30 5.60
N ASP A 37 11.05 -10.34 4.97
CA ASP A 37 10.80 -8.92 5.08
C ASP A 37 9.44 -8.46 4.55
N LEU A 38 8.65 -9.35 3.96
CA LEU A 38 7.31 -9.16 3.42
C LEU A 38 6.25 -10.00 4.14
N VAL A 39 6.65 -10.95 5.00
CA VAL A 39 5.74 -11.77 5.80
C VAL A 39 5.18 -11.03 7.02
N VAL A 40 3.87 -11.19 7.27
CA VAL A 40 3.15 -10.83 8.50
C VAL A 40 2.40 -12.08 8.97
N ASP A 41 2.66 -12.51 10.21
CA ASP A 41 1.96 -13.65 10.78
C ASP A 41 0.57 -13.25 11.29
N ILE A 42 -0.45 -13.98 10.86
CA ILE A 42 -1.85 -13.79 11.26
C ILE A 42 -2.35 -15.05 11.97
N THR A 43 -2.98 -14.83 13.11
CA THR A 43 -3.55 -15.89 13.94
C THR A 43 -4.89 -16.37 13.40
N ASP A 44 -5.81 -15.43 13.16
CA ASP A 44 -7.14 -15.70 12.59
C ASP A 44 -7.47 -14.70 11.46
N PRO A 45 -7.44 -15.13 10.18
CA PRO A 45 -7.74 -14.24 9.06
C PRO A 45 -9.20 -13.76 9.04
N ALA A 46 -10.14 -14.45 9.71
CA ALA A 46 -11.52 -13.96 9.84
C ALA A 46 -11.65 -12.83 10.86
N ARG A 47 -10.63 -12.64 11.71
CA ARG A 47 -10.66 -11.67 12.80
C ARG A 47 -9.25 -11.14 13.12
N LEU A 48 -8.78 -10.25 12.26
CA LEU A 48 -7.55 -9.49 12.48
C LEU A 48 -7.60 -8.72 13.80
N SER A 49 -6.58 -8.91 14.64
CA SER A 49 -6.31 -8.01 15.74
C SER A 49 -5.85 -6.64 15.22
N GLY A 50 -5.97 -5.61 16.04
CA GLY A 50 -5.47 -4.28 15.69
C GLY A 50 -3.96 -4.26 15.43
N ALA A 51 -3.20 -5.14 16.09
CA ALA A 51 -1.76 -5.28 15.86
C ALA A 51 -1.45 -5.87 14.48
N GLU A 52 -2.15 -6.95 14.10
CA GLU A 52 -1.98 -7.60 12.79
C GLU A 52 -2.42 -6.67 11.65
N HIS A 53 -3.54 -5.95 11.82
CA HIS A 53 -3.99 -4.98 10.84
C HIS A 53 -2.98 -3.84 10.64
N ARG A 54 -2.44 -3.29 11.73
CA ARG A 54 -1.41 -2.24 11.66
C ARG A 54 -0.13 -2.75 11.00
N ALA A 55 0.29 -3.98 11.30
CA ALA A 55 1.48 -4.58 10.69
C ALA A 55 1.32 -4.75 9.16
N LEU A 56 0.15 -5.17 8.69
CA LEU A 56 -0.17 -5.25 7.26
C LEU A 56 -0.08 -3.86 6.60
N LEU A 57 -0.74 -2.85 7.17
CA LEU A 57 -0.73 -1.50 6.62
C LEU A 57 0.67 -0.89 6.59
N GLU A 58 1.44 -1.05 7.67
CA GLU A 58 2.81 -0.56 7.73
C GLU A 58 3.68 -1.21 6.64
N ARG A 59 3.51 -2.52 6.43
CA ARG A 59 4.27 -3.24 5.41
C ARG A 59 3.89 -2.81 4.00
N VAL A 60 2.59 -2.67 3.70
CA VAL A 60 2.12 -2.15 2.41
C VAL A 60 2.61 -0.73 2.17
N ALA A 61 2.55 0.15 3.18
CA ALA A 61 3.04 1.53 3.07
C ALA A 61 4.54 1.60 2.76
N ARG A 62 5.34 0.69 3.35
CA ARG A 62 6.81 0.69 3.19
C ARG A 62 7.30 -0.05 1.95
N THR A 63 6.62 -1.11 1.55
CA THR A 63 7.13 -2.06 0.53
C THR A 63 6.16 -2.26 -0.63
N ASN A 64 5.04 -1.54 -0.64
CA ASN A 64 3.96 -1.66 -1.64
C ASN A 64 3.30 -3.05 -1.67
N MET A 65 3.62 -3.93 -0.72
CA MET A 65 3.13 -5.30 -0.66
C MET A 65 3.15 -5.80 0.80
N ALA A 66 2.33 -6.79 1.10
CA ALA A 66 2.47 -7.61 2.31
C ALA A 66 2.07 -9.05 1.96
N ILE A 67 2.77 -10.01 2.53
CA ILE A 67 2.47 -11.43 2.45
C ILE A 67 1.97 -11.84 3.83
N TYR A 68 0.75 -12.34 3.94
CA TYR A 68 0.28 -12.87 5.21
C TYR A 68 0.52 -14.37 5.30
N ARG A 69 0.96 -14.83 6.48
CA ARG A 69 1.09 -16.25 6.79
C ARG A 69 0.13 -16.59 7.90
N CYS A 70 -0.85 -17.42 7.59
CA CYS A 70 -1.78 -17.92 8.60
C CYS A 70 -1.06 -18.96 9.46
N GLN A 71 -1.05 -18.78 10.79
CA GLN A 71 -0.39 -19.72 11.70
C GLN A 71 -1.08 -21.09 11.72
N GLN A 72 -2.38 -21.14 11.39
CA GLN A 72 -3.18 -22.36 11.39
C GLN A 72 -3.81 -22.59 10.00
N PRO A 73 -3.03 -22.87 8.95
CA PRO A 73 -3.53 -22.91 7.58
C PRO A 73 -4.64 -23.94 7.37
N ALA A 74 -4.61 -25.06 8.09
CA ALA A 74 -5.65 -26.10 8.04
C ALA A 74 -7.03 -25.64 8.56
N ARG A 75 -7.09 -24.56 9.35
CA ARG A 75 -8.34 -24.00 9.89
C ARG A 75 -8.89 -22.87 9.04
N VAL A 76 -8.12 -22.38 8.08
CA VAL A 76 -8.51 -21.26 7.22
C VAL A 76 -9.46 -21.75 6.14
N LYS A 77 -10.69 -21.24 6.16
CA LYS A 77 -11.67 -21.49 5.10
C LYS A 77 -11.61 -20.35 4.09
N ARG A 78 -12.00 -20.63 2.83
CA ARG A 78 -12.03 -19.64 1.74
C ARG A 78 -12.72 -18.31 2.11
N PRO A 79 -13.86 -18.29 2.83
CA PRO A 79 -14.48 -17.02 3.24
C PRO A 79 -13.59 -16.15 4.14
N ALA A 80 -12.78 -16.77 5.00
CA ALA A 80 -11.86 -16.04 5.87
C ALA A 80 -10.73 -15.36 5.08
N VAL A 81 -10.30 -15.97 3.96
CA VAL A 81 -9.33 -15.34 3.05
C VAL A 81 -9.96 -14.16 2.30
N LEU A 82 -11.22 -14.31 1.86
CA LEU A 82 -11.94 -13.23 1.17
C LEU A 82 -12.22 -12.03 2.08
N ALA A 83 -12.35 -12.25 3.38
CA ALA A 83 -12.55 -11.17 4.37
C ALA A 83 -11.31 -10.26 4.55
N LEU A 84 -10.16 -10.62 3.96
CA LEU A 84 -8.94 -9.82 3.96
C LEU A 84 -8.84 -8.84 2.76
N ALA A 85 -9.74 -8.96 1.77
CA ALA A 85 -9.76 -8.14 0.55
C ALA A 85 -10.70 -6.94 0.71
#